data_AF-A0A2U1LGF5-F1
#
_entry.id   AF-A0A2U1LGF5-F1
#
_cell.length_a   1.000
_cell.length_b   1.000
_cell.length_c   1.000
_cell.angle_alpha   90.00
_cell.angle_beta   90.00
_cell.angle_gamma   90.00
#
_symmetry.space_group_name_H-M   'P 1'
#
loop_
_entity.id
_entity.type
_entity.pdbx_description
1 polymer ?
#
loop_
_entity_poly.entity_id
_entity_poly.type
_entity_poly.pdbx_seq_one_letter_code
_entity_poly.pdbx_strand_id
1 'polypeptide(L)' 'MVRCWYGKQAITRTSWTSANPGRRSCCCPDEGSSCRWIGWYDPEMCARSRMIIPGLLRGRNELEERLEVAIDA' A
#
# COMPACT_ATOMS: atom_id res chain seq x y z
N MET A 1 0.45 -15.78 15.39
CA MET A 1 1.42 -14.74 15.00
C MET A 1 2.11 -15.18 13.71
N VAL A 2 2.09 -14.35 12.66
CA VAL A 2 2.72 -14.69 11.39
C VAL A 2 4.22 -14.38 11.44
N ARG A 3 5.06 -15.29 10.97
CA ARG A 3 6.53 -15.14 10.95
C ARG A 3 7.04 -15.16 9.51
N CYS A 4 8.06 -14.36 9.23
CA CYS A 4 8.76 -14.43 7.95
C CYS A 4 9.69 -15.66 7.88
N TRP A 5 10.35 -15.89 6.74
CA TRP A 5 11.28 -17.01 6.58
C TRP A 5 12.50 -16.98 7.50
N TYR A 6 12.84 -15.82 8.07
CA TYR A 6 13.92 -15.69 9.06
C TYR A 6 13.41 -15.83 10.51
N GLY A 7 12.17 -16.26 10.70
CA GLY A 7 11.57 -16.49 12.02
C GLY A 7 11.15 -15.22 12.77
N LYS A 8 11.42 -14.03 12.22
CA LYS A 8 10.99 -12.74 12.81
C LYS A 8 9.47 -12.57 12.69
N GLN A 9 8.89 -11.88 13.66
CA GLN A 9 7.47 -11.51 13.62
C GLN A 9 7.22 -10.58 12.44
N ALA A 10 6.29 -10.96 11.56
CA ALA A 10 5.93 -10.16 10.40
C ALA A 10 5.16 -8.91 10.80
N ILE A 11 5.35 -7.83 10.04
CA ILE A 11 4.59 -6.58 10.18
C ILE A 11 3.58 -6.46 9.04
N THR A 12 2.45 -5.80 9.30
CA THR A 12 1.44 -5.52 8.29
C THR A 12 1.74 -4.18 7.60
N ARG A 13 1.69 -4.16 6.28
CA ARG A 13 1.81 -2.96 5.45
C ARG A 13 0.63 -2.86 4.48
N THR A 14 0.20 -1.64 4.23
CA THR A 14 -0.81 -1.35 3.20
C THR A 14 -0.11 -0.94 1.92
N SER A 15 -0.41 -1.61 0.82
CA SER A 15 0.08 -1.20 -0.50
C SER A 15 -0.78 -0.06 -1.06
N TRP A 16 -0.13 0.97 -1.58
CA TRP A 16 -0.78 2.05 -2.31
C TRP A 16 -0.40 2.06 -3.80
N THR A 17 0.13 0.93 -4.28
CA THR A 17 0.39 0.75 -5.70
C THR A 17 -0.91 0.66 -6.49
N SER A 18 -0.90 1.03 -7.77
CA SER A 18 -2.06 0.91 -8.66
C SER A 18 -2.57 -0.53 -8.79
N ALA A 19 -1.68 -1.53 -8.68
CA ALA A 19 -2.03 -2.94 -8.75
C ALA A 19 -2.71 -3.46 -7.47
N ASN A 20 -2.39 -2.89 -6.30
CA ASN A 20 -2.87 -3.37 -5.00
C ASN A 20 -3.37 -2.22 -4.11
N PRO A 21 -4.26 -1.33 -4.59
CA PRO A 21 -4.61 -0.12 -3.86
C PRO A 21 -5.34 -0.46 -2.56
N GLY A 22 -4.79 -0.04 -1.43
CA GLY A 22 -5.35 -0.28 -0.09
C GLY A 22 -5.24 -1.73 0.40
N ARG A 23 -4.57 -2.63 -0.34
CA ARG A 23 -4.46 -4.04 0.03
C ARG A 23 -3.40 -4.27 1.09
N ARG A 24 -3.72 -5.00 2.15
CA ARG A 24 -2.77 -5.31 3.22
C ARG A 24 -2.00 -6.60 2.97
N SER A 25 -0.70 -6.52 3.15
CA SER A 25 0.23 -7.65 3.18
C SER A 25 1.01 -7.66 4.48
N CYS A 26 1.59 -8.80 4.82
CA CYS A 26 2.57 -8.92 5.87
C CYS A 26 3.93 -9.31 5.29
N CYS A 27 4.99 -8.69 5.79
CA CYS A 27 6.36 -8.89 5.30
C CYS A 27 7.38 -8.93 6.45
N CYS A 28 8.64 -9.22 6.10
CA CYS A 28 9.75 -9.09 7.03
C CYS A 28 9.80 -7.65 7.61
N PRO A 29 10.05 -7.49 8.92
CA PRO A 29 10.14 -6.17 9.54
C PRO A 29 11.38 -5.38 9.09
N ASP A 30 12.47 -6.06 8.72
CA ASP A 30 13.70 -5.37 8.34
C ASP A 30 13.56 -4.76 6.94
N GLU A 31 13.75 -3.45 6.82
CA GLU A 31 13.81 -2.79 5.53
C GLU A 31 15.06 -3.21 4.75
N GLY A 32 14.93 -3.38 3.43
CA GLY A 32 16.02 -3.88 2.59
C GLY A 32 16.40 -5.34 2.81
N SER A 33 15.65 -6.10 3.61
CA SER A 33 15.90 -7.53 3.83
C SER A 33 15.88 -8.32 2.52
N SER A 34 16.79 -9.28 2.38
CA SER A 34 16.72 -10.32 1.35
C SER A 34 15.61 -11.35 1.61
N CYS A 35 14.91 -11.27 2.76
CA CYS A 35 13.74 -12.08 3.05
C CYS A 35 12.57 -11.69 2.14
N ARG A 36 12.33 -12.47 1.08
CA ARG A 36 11.27 -12.23 0.08
C ARG A 36 9.90 -12.80 0.48
N TRP A 37 9.72 -13.16 1.75
CA TRP A 37 8.44 -13.69 2.21
C TRP A 37 7.39 -12.58 2.23
N ILE A 38 6.23 -12.86 1.63
CA ILE A 38 5.04 -12.00 1.66
C ILE A 38 3.84 -12.88 1.99
N GLY A 39 3.12 -12.53 3.05
CA GLY A 39 1.79 -13.05 3.31
C GLY A 39 0.74 -12.01 2.91
N TRP A 40 -0.42 -12.45 2.43
CA TRP A 40 -1.53 -11.56 2.11
C TRP A 40 -2.62 -11.68 3.16
N TYR A 41 -3.06 -10.55 3.70
CA TYR A 41 -4.17 -10.52 4.66
C TYR A 41 -5.50 -10.41 3.93
N ASP A 42 -5.59 -9.45 3.01
CA ASP A 42 -6.77 -9.26 2.19
C ASP A 42 -6.68 -10.12 0.92
N PRO A 43 -7.82 -10.59 0.36
CA PRO A 43 -7.84 -11.22 -0.95
C PRO A 43 -7.36 -10.26 -2.05
N GLU A 44 -7.12 -10.76 -3.25
CA GLU A 44 -6.77 -9.90 -4.38
C GLU A 44 -7.84 -8.84 -4.64
N MET A 45 -7.39 -7.64 -4.99
CA MET A 45 -8.30 -6.54 -5.29
C MET A 45 -9.08 -6.84 -6.57
N CYS A 46 -10.40 -6.66 -6.50
CA CYS A 46 -11.24 -6.84 -7.68
C CYS A 46 -10.85 -5.85 -8.79
N ALA A 47 -11.11 -6.22 -10.04
CA ALA A 47 -10.73 -5.42 -11.20
C ALA A 47 -11.26 -3.98 -11.13
N ARG A 48 -12.50 -3.82 -10.64
CA ARG A 48 -13.11 -2.49 -10.46
C ARG A 48 -12.34 -1.63 -9.46
N SER A 49 -11.97 -2.17 -8.31
CA SER A 49 -11.22 -1.42 -7.29
C SER A 49 -9.84 -0.99 -7.78
N ARG A 50 -9.16 -1.85 -8.57
CA ARG A 50 -7.88 -1.51 -9.22
C ARG A 50 -7.98 -0.38 -10.23
N MET A 51 -9.17 -0.10 -10.77
CA MET A 51 -9.41 1.02 -11.69
C MET A 51 -9.86 2.29 -10.95
N ILE A 52 -10.83 2.17 -10.05
CA ILE A 52 -11.48 3.32 -9.42
C ILE A 52 -10.56 3.96 -8.37
N ILE A 53 -9.99 3.17 -7.45
CA ILE A 53 -9.24 3.72 -6.30
C ILE A 53 -8.02 4.54 -6.76
N PRO A 54 -7.20 4.09 -7.73
CA PRO A 54 -6.08 4.91 -8.19
C PRO A 54 -6.53 6.22 -8.86
N GLY A 55 -7.68 6.22 -9.54
CA GLY A 55 -8.25 7.44 -10.12
C GLY A 55 -8.67 8.44 -9.05
N LEU A 56 -9.40 7.97 -8.03
CA LEU A 56 -9.81 8.79 -6.89
C LEU A 56 -8.60 9.34 -6.12
N LEU A 57 -7.57 8.51 -5.90
CA LEU A 57 -6.36 8.92 -5.19
C LEU A 57 -5.61 10.03 -5.95
N ARG A 58 -5.46 9.89 -7.28
CA ARG A 58 -4.87 10.96 -8.10
C ARG A 58 -5.67 12.24 -8.04
N GLY A 59 -6.99 12.17 -8.25
CA GLY A 59 -7.85 13.35 -8.20
C GLY A 59 -7.81 14.05 -6.84
N ARG A 60 -7.77 13.30 -5.75
CA ARG A 60 -7.59 13.86 -4.41
C ARG A 60 -6.24 14.56 -4.26
N ASN A 61 -5.15 13.91 -4.65
CA ASN A 61 -3.80 14.48 -4.52
C ASN A 61 -3.66 15.76 -5.38
N GLU A 62 -4.22 15.79 -6.58
CA GLU A 62 -4.25 17.00 -7.44
C GLU A 62 -5.04 18.15 -6.80
N LEU A 63 -6.13 17.84 -6.09
CA LEU A 63 -6.91 18.84 -5.36
C LEU A 63 -6.17 19.35 -4.12
N GLU A 64 -5.52 18.45 -3.37
CA GLU A 64 -4.69 18.78 -2.21
C GLU A 64 -3.53 19.71 -2.63
N GLU A 65 -2.83 19.40 -3.72
CA GLU A 65 -1.74 20.22 -4.26
C GLU A 65 -2.21 21.62 -4.70
N ARG A 66 -3.36 21.71 -5.40
CA ARG A 66 -3.93 23.01 -5.80
C ARG A 66 -4.32 23.86 -4.61
N LEU A 67 -4.81 23.24 -3.53
CA LEU A 67 -5.18 23.94 -2.31
C LEU A 67 -3.94 24.46 -1.58
N GLU A 68 -2.87 23.66 -1.48
CA GLU A 68 -1.59 24.08 -0.90
C GLU A 68 -1.02 25.29 -1.64
N VAL A 69 -0.97 25.24 -2.98
CA VAL A 69 -0.52 26.37 -3.81
C VAL A 69 -1.37 27.62 -3.60
N ALA A 70 -2.69 27.48 -3.41
CA ALA A 70 -3.58 28.61 -3.20
C ALA A 70 -3.49 29.22 -1.79
N ILE A 71 -3.05 28.44 -0.79
CA ILE A 71 -2.81 28.93 0.58
C ILE A 71 -1.48 29.68 0.66
N ASP A 72 -0.48 29.23 -0.11
CA ASP A 72 0.87 29.80 -0.12
C ASP A 72 1.04 31.01 -1.07
N ALA A 73 -0.01 31.41 -1.79
CA ALA A 73 -0.05 32.54 -2.73
C ALA A 73 -0.73 33.79 -2.12
#